data_AF-A0AAD1MH84-F1
#
_entry.id   AF-A0AAD1MH84-F1
#
_cell.length_a   1.000
_cell.length_b   1.000
_cell.length_c   1.000
_cell.angle_alpha   90.00
_cell.angle_beta   90.00
_cell.angle_gamma   90.00
#
_symmetry.space_group_name_H-M   'P 1'
#
loop_
_entity.id
_entity.type
_entity.pdbx_description
1 polymer ?
#
loop_
_entity_poly.entity_id
_entity_poly.type
_entity_poly.pdbx_seq_one_letter_code
_entity_poly.pdbx_strand_id
1 'polypeptide(L)'
;MKIDAEANAATESAGQRPGGAVSAASQPAADLIGGHDSPEGRTRHAVVRLLMESGSITAGEIGARLGLSAAGVRRHLDALIEMGDAEAHAPASWQQVGRGRPAKRFQLTAAGRGKLGHRYDDLAVAAMRQLREIGGEDAVVAFARQRIDTILSEVAAVAAGDDTDADEDLEATAERIAVALTEAGFAASTARVDGGVPGVQILQHHCPVANVAKEFPELCRAERQAMAEVLGTHVQRLATIADGGYVCTTHVPLTNKTAKSGRAGTTTKAGRAGTAEKQH
;
A
#
# COMPACT_ATOMS: atom_id res chain seq x y z
N MET A 1 9.05 -52.59 37.98
CA MET A 1 10.11 -52.92 38.95
C MET A 1 11.22 -53.57 38.15
N LYS A 2 12.31 -52.93 37.72
CA LYS A 2 13.08 -51.78 38.24
C LYS A 2 13.40 -50.77 37.13
N ILE A 3 13.81 -49.59 37.58
CA ILE A 3 14.27 -48.39 36.87
C ILE A 3 15.81 -48.45 36.78
N ASP A 4 16.38 -47.61 35.91
CA ASP A 4 17.74 -46.99 35.88
C ASP A 4 18.42 -47.22 34.50
N ALA A 5 18.52 -46.26 33.58
CA ALA A 5 19.19 -44.95 33.54
C ALA A 5 20.54 -45.00 32.79
N GLU A 6 20.55 -44.29 31.64
CA GLU A 6 21.61 -43.53 30.95
C GLU A 6 23.07 -44.05 30.80
N ALA A 7 23.56 -44.03 29.55
CA ALA A 7 24.77 -43.27 29.17
C ALA A 7 25.05 -43.27 27.65
N ASN A 8 24.86 -42.10 27.06
CA ASN A 8 25.61 -41.39 26.01
C ASN A 8 26.71 -42.11 25.19
N ALA A 9 26.61 -42.04 23.87
CA ALA A 9 27.76 -41.93 22.96
C ALA A 9 27.37 -41.15 21.70
N ALA A 10 27.72 -39.87 21.69
CA ALA A 10 27.67 -39.00 20.52
C ALA A 10 28.69 -39.47 19.46
N THR A 11 28.28 -39.55 18.21
CA THR A 11 29.18 -39.68 17.06
C THR A 11 28.91 -38.53 16.11
N GLU A 12 29.87 -37.62 16.01
CA GLU A 12 29.92 -36.54 15.04
C GLU A 12 30.10 -37.12 13.62
N SER A 13 29.24 -36.73 12.68
CA SER A 13 29.54 -36.88 11.25
C SER A 13 29.42 -35.53 10.55
N ALA A 14 30.59 -34.95 10.28
CA ALA A 14 30.76 -33.85 9.36
C ALA A 14 30.32 -34.28 7.94
N GLY A 15 29.37 -33.54 7.37
CA GLY A 15 28.84 -33.77 6.03
C GLY A 15 28.62 -32.44 5.32
N GLN A 16 29.70 -31.93 4.73
CA GLN A 16 29.81 -31.04 3.58
C GLN A 16 28.51 -30.37 3.05
N ARG A 17 28.41 -29.04 3.20
CA ARG A 17 27.43 -28.21 2.47
C ARG A 17 28.00 -27.81 1.10
N PRO A 18 27.28 -27.98 -0.03
CA PRO A 18 27.68 -27.37 -1.28
C PRO A 18 27.31 -25.88 -1.26
N GLY A 19 28.33 -25.03 -1.37
CA GLY A 19 28.16 -23.60 -1.64
C GLY A 19 27.61 -23.41 -3.05
N GLY A 20 26.30 -23.14 -3.13
CA GLY A 20 25.68 -22.62 -4.34
C GLY A 20 25.98 -21.13 -4.46
N ALA A 21 26.73 -20.77 -5.50
CA ALA A 21 27.04 -19.39 -5.85
C ALA A 21 25.76 -18.55 -6.01
N VAL A 22 25.62 -17.51 -5.19
CA VAL A 22 24.66 -16.43 -5.43
C VAL A 22 25.12 -15.61 -6.64
N SER A 23 24.65 -15.99 -7.82
CA SER A 23 25.01 -15.35 -9.09
C SER A 23 24.17 -14.09 -9.34
N ALA A 24 24.85 -12.94 -9.32
CA ALA A 24 24.73 -11.81 -10.27
C ALA A 24 23.35 -11.19 -10.60
N ALA A 25 22.50 -10.91 -9.61
CA ALA A 25 21.29 -10.08 -9.83
C ALA A 25 21.36 -8.65 -9.22
N SER A 26 22.43 -8.30 -8.49
CA SER A 26 22.53 -7.05 -7.70
C SER A 26 23.10 -5.82 -8.44
N GLN A 27 23.31 -5.87 -9.75
CA GLN A 27 24.03 -4.82 -10.48
C GLN A 27 23.29 -3.47 -10.65
N PRO A 28 21.99 -3.40 -10.96
CA PRO A 28 21.38 -2.13 -11.39
C PRO A 28 21.21 -1.09 -10.27
N ALA A 29 21.07 -1.51 -9.01
CA ALA A 29 20.88 -0.62 -7.86
C ALA A 29 22.21 -0.07 -7.29
N ALA A 30 23.31 -0.83 -7.42
CA ALA A 30 24.64 -0.39 -6.99
C ALA A 30 25.15 0.77 -7.87
N ASP A 31 24.82 0.74 -9.16
CA ASP A 31 25.22 1.75 -10.15
C ASP A 31 24.54 3.11 -9.89
N LEU A 32 23.26 3.10 -9.50
CA LEU A 32 22.51 4.31 -9.17
C LEU A 32 23.10 5.11 -8.01
N ILE A 33 23.37 4.41 -6.92
CA ILE A 33 23.58 5.02 -5.61
C ILE A 33 25.07 5.24 -5.38
N GLY A 34 25.94 4.46 -6.04
CA GLY A 34 27.36 4.36 -5.72
C GLY A 34 27.51 3.74 -4.32
N GLY A 35 28.30 2.68 -4.19
CA GLY A 35 28.41 1.90 -2.94
C GLY A 35 28.35 2.74 -1.65
N HIS A 36 27.49 2.33 -0.72
CA HIS A 36 27.09 3.09 0.47
C HIS A 36 28.25 3.47 1.40
N ASP A 37 29.39 2.81 1.26
CA ASP A 37 30.57 2.97 2.12
C ASP A 37 31.45 4.17 1.73
N SER A 38 31.28 4.73 0.52
CA SER A 38 32.03 5.92 0.08
C SER A 38 31.32 7.23 0.45
N PRO A 39 32.04 8.31 0.86
CA PRO A 39 31.44 9.63 1.12
C PRO A 39 30.64 10.17 -0.08
N GLU A 40 31.11 9.87 -1.29
CA GLU A 40 30.48 10.25 -2.55
C GLU A 40 29.17 9.47 -2.80
N GLY A 41 29.14 8.17 -2.45
CA GLY A 41 27.95 7.32 -2.53
C GLY A 41 26.87 7.73 -1.52
N ARG A 42 27.24 8.10 -0.29
CA ARG A 42 26.31 8.66 0.71
C ARG A 42 25.67 9.96 0.23
N THR A 43 26.45 10.81 -0.44
CA THR A 43 25.96 12.08 -0.99
C THR A 43 25.03 11.85 -2.17
N ARG A 44 25.39 10.96 -3.11
CA ARG A 44 24.54 10.59 -4.24
C ARG A 44 23.22 9.97 -3.78
N HIS A 45 23.25 9.11 -2.76
CA HIS A 45 22.05 8.55 -2.14
C HIS A 45 21.11 9.63 -1.59
N ALA A 46 21.64 10.62 -0.87
CA ALA A 46 20.84 11.72 -0.32
C ALA A 46 20.23 12.60 -1.41
N VAL A 47 20.94 12.82 -2.53
CA VAL A 47 20.41 13.54 -3.70
C VAL A 47 19.27 12.76 -4.34
N VAL A 48 19.43 11.44 -4.55
CA VAL A 48 18.38 10.58 -5.13
C VAL A 48 17.14 10.55 -4.25
N ARG A 49 17.29 10.46 -2.92
CA ARG A 49 16.17 10.50 -1.98
C ARG A 49 15.36 11.80 -2.10
N LEU A 50 16.03 12.95 -2.20
CA LEU A 50 15.37 14.24 -2.38
C LEU A 50 14.64 14.36 -3.72
N LEU A 51 15.16 13.77 -4.79
CA LEU A 51 14.47 13.69 -6.07
C LEU A 51 13.20 12.83 -5.98
N MET A 52 13.20 11.76 -5.18
CA MET A 52 12.01 10.93 -4.93
C MET A 52 10.94 11.68 -4.14
N GLU A 53 11.33 12.29 -3.01
CA GLU A 53 10.39 12.94 -2.07
C GLU A 53 9.75 14.22 -2.65
N SER A 54 10.48 14.95 -3.49
CA SER A 54 10.05 16.28 -3.97
C SER A 54 9.58 16.28 -5.43
N GLY A 55 9.72 15.16 -6.15
CA GLY A 55 9.36 15.01 -7.56
C GLY A 55 10.26 15.82 -8.50
N SER A 56 10.09 17.15 -8.51
CA SER A 56 10.90 18.10 -9.27
C SER A 56 11.57 19.08 -8.31
N ILE A 57 12.88 19.25 -8.40
CA ILE A 57 13.65 20.10 -7.48
C ILE A 57 14.91 20.68 -8.16
N THR A 58 15.36 21.86 -7.74
CA THR A 58 16.58 22.50 -8.25
C THR A 58 17.82 22.04 -7.49
N ALA A 59 18.99 22.11 -8.15
CA ALA A 59 20.28 21.83 -7.48
C ALA A 59 20.55 22.77 -6.28
N GLY A 60 20.01 23.99 -6.30
CA GLY A 60 20.12 24.94 -5.18
C GLY A 60 19.29 24.51 -3.98
N GLU A 61 18.04 24.08 -4.19
CA GLU A 61 17.17 23.57 -3.13
C GLU A 61 17.72 22.28 -2.52
N ILE A 62 18.23 21.36 -3.34
CA ILE A 62 18.93 20.16 -2.85
C ILE A 62 20.16 20.54 -2.02
N GLY A 63 20.97 21.48 -2.51
CA GLY A 63 22.16 21.96 -1.80
C GLY A 63 21.83 22.56 -0.44
N ALA A 64 20.78 23.38 -0.37
CA ALA A 64 20.31 23.97 0.89
C ALA A 64 19.87 22.92 1.91
N ARG A 65 19.17 21.86 1.48
CA ARG A 65 18.71 20.77 2.37
C ARG A 65 19.85 19.85 2.84
N LEU A 66 20.88 19.66 2.01
CA LEU A 66 21.99 18.75 2.31
C LEU A 66 23.23 19.44 2.89
N GLY A 67 23.23 20.78 3.00
CA GLY A 67 24.42 21.54 3.40
C GLY A 67 25.55 21.49 2.37
N LEU A 68 25.21 21.35 1.09
CA LEU A 68 26.16 21.20 -0.02
C LEU A 68 26.11 22.40 -0.97
N SER A 69 27.23 22.66 -1.65
CA SER A 69 27.23 23.66 -2.71
C SER A 69 26.39 23.17 -3.91
N ALA A 70 25.71 24.10 -4.59
CA ALA A 70 24.96 23.77 -5.81
C ALA A 70 25.85 23.17 -6.91
N ALA A 71 27.15 23.51 -6.93
CA ALA A 71 28.12 22.91 -7.84
C ALA A 71 28.41 21.44 -7.49
N GLY A 72 28.54 21.12 -6.20
CA GLY A 72 28.72 19.74 -5.73
C GLY A 72 27.52 18.87 -6.07
N VAL A 73 26.30 19.38 -5.83
CA VAL A 73 25.06 18.68 -6.20
C VAL A 73 24.96 18.45 -7.71
N ARG A 74 25.31 19.44 -8.54
CA ARG A 74 25.26 19.31 -10.01
C ARG A 74 26.12 18.16 -10.51
N ARG A 75 27.31 17.93 -9.96
CA ARG A 75 28.15 16.78 -10.34
C ARG A 75 27.42 15.44 -10.16
N HIS A 76 26.67 15.29 -9.07
CA HIS A 76 25.88 14.07 -8.84
C HIS A 76 24.67 13.98 -9.78
N LEU A 77 23.99 15.10 -10.05
CA LEU A 77 22.86 15.15 -10.98
C LEU A 77 23.30 14.86 -12.42
N ASP A 78 24.44 15.40 -12.84
CA ASP A 78 25.01 15.18 -14.17
C ASP A 78 25.35 13.70 -14.38
N ALA A 79 25.94 13.04 -13.36
CA ALA A 79 26.18 11.60 -13.40
C ALA A 79 24.87 10.79 -13.50
N LEU A 80 23.82 11.16 -12.76
CA LEU A 80 22.51 10.49 -12.86
C LEU A 80 21.85 10.70 -14.23
N ILE A 81 22.06 11.86 -14.86
CA ILE A 81 21.57 12.13 -16.22
C ILE A 81 22.33 11.31 -17.26
N GLU A 82 23.65 11.21 -17.13
CA GLU A 82 24.49 10.40 -18.02
C GLU A 82 24.08 8.91 -17.99
N MET A 83 23.69 8.40 -16.82
CA MET A 83 23.17 7.04 -16.64
C MET A 83 21.69 6.86 -17.05
N GLY A 84 21.00 7.93 -17.44
CA GLY A 84 19.59 7.91 -17.84
C GLY A 84 18.60 7.81 -16.67
N ASP A 85 19.06 8.06 -15.44
CA ASP A 85 18.30 7.86 -14.20
C ASP A 85 17.63 9.14 -13.68
N ALA A 86 18.17 10.28 -14.08
CA ALA A 86 17.55 11.58 -13.87
C ALA A 86 17.46 12.34 -15.18
N GLU A 87 16.59 13.34 -15.21
CA GLU A 87 16.44 14.25 -16.34
C GLU A 87 16.30 15.69 -15.84
N ALA A 88 16.70 16.63 -16.69
CA ALA A 88 16.67 18.05 -16.40
C ALA A 88 15.70 18.77 -17.34
N HIS A 89 14.79 19.55 -16.76
CA HIS A 89 13.77 20.30 -17.50
C HIS A 89 13.82 21.78 -17.15
N ALA A 90 13.37 22.61 -18.08
CA ALA A 90 13.13 24.02 -17.80
C ALA A 90 11.96 24.15 -16.82
N PRO A 91 12.04 25.05 -15.81
CA PRO A 91 10.91 25.30 -14.93
C PRO A 91 9.74 25.91 -15.71
N ALA A 92 8.51 25.58 -15.30
CA ALA A 92 7.33 26.19 -15.88
C ALA A 92 7.35 27.72 -15.65
N SER A 93 6.65 28.48 -16.50
CA SER A 93 6.63 29.96 -16.45
C SER A 93 6.23 30.53 -15.09
N TRP A 94 5.33 29.84 -14.37
CA TRP A 94 4.86 30.21 -13.03
C TRP A 94 5.83 29.84 -11.90
N GLN A 95 6.83 29.01 -12.18
CA GLN A 95 7.86 28.58 -11.22
C GLN A 95 9.15 29.42 -11.36
N GLN A 96 9.12 30.46 -12.19
CA GLN A 96 10.21 31.41 -12.36
C GLN A 96 10.23 32.37 -11.17
N VAL A 97 11.25 32.26 -10.33
CA VAL A 97 11.45 33.20 -9.22
C VAL A 97 12.66 34.09 -9.53
N GLY A 98 12.39 35.39 -9.76
CA GLY A 98 13.41 36.43 -9.88
C GLY A 98 13.89 36.75 -11.31
N ARG A 99 14.87 37.66 -11.40
CA ARG A 99 15.55 38.04 -12.67
C ARG A 99 16.77 37.15 -12.89
N GLY A 100 16.88 36.54 -14.07
CA GLY A 100 18.03 35.73 -14.47
C GLY A 100 17.66 34.57 -15.39
N ARG A 101 18.66 33.78 -15.81
CA ARG A 101 18.41 32.53 -16.54
C ARG A 101 17.70 31.54 -15.60
N PRO A 102 16.56 30.95 -16.01
CA PRO A 102 15.82 29.99 -15.20
C PRO A 102 16.70 28.85 -14.67
N ALA A 103 16.59 28.54 -13.37
CA ALA A 103 17.28 27.40 -12.79
C ALA A 103 16.66 26.10 -13.30
N LYS A 104 17.48 25.21 -13.90
CA LYS A 104 17.04 23.87 -14.30
C LYS A 104 16.47 23.11 -13.10
N ARG A 105 15.36 22.41 -13.32
CA ARG A 105 14.77 21.48 -12.35
C ARG A 105 15.11 20.06 -12.76
N PHE A 106 15.28 19.20 -11.76
CA PHE A 106 15.69 17.82 -11.94
C PHE A 106 14.64 16.90 -11.34
N GLN A 107 14.43 15.77 -11.99
CA GLN A 107 13.55 14.69 -11.50
C GLN A 107 14.13 13.33 -11.91
N LEU A 108 13.72 12.27 -11.24
CA LEU A 108 14.06 10.92 -11.66
C LEU A 108 13.30 10.54 -12.93
N THR A 109 13.92 9.76 -13.80
CA THR A 109 13.25 9.11 -14.94
C THR A 109 12.47 7.88 -14.47
N ALA A 110 11.66 7.29 -15.35
CA ALA A 110 11.03 6.00 -15.06
C ALA A 110 12.08 4.89 -14.81
N ALA A 111 13.20 4.91 -15.56
CA ALA A 111 14.31 3.98 -15.38
C ALA A 111 15.00 4.18 -14.01
N GLY A 112 15.28 5.43 -13.64
CA GLY A 112 15.87 5.75 -12.34
C GLY A 112 14.97 5.35 -11.17
N ARG A 113 13.65 5.56 -11.29
CA ARG A 113 12.66 5.05 -10.33
C ARG A 113 12.61 3.51 -10.28
N GLY A 114 12.74 2.83 -11.42
CA GLY A 114 12.74 1.37 -11.50
C GLY A 114 13.96 0.73 -10.84
N LYS A 115 15.14 1.36 -10.95
CA LYS A 115 16.37 0.90 -10.32
C LYS A 115 16.42 1.16 -8.79
N LEU A 116 15.51 1.99 -8.27
CA LEU A 116 15.39 2.30 -6.84
C LEU A 116 14.68 1.21 -6.01
N GLY A 117 14.12 0.18 -6.64
CA GLY A 117 13.47 -0.92 -5.96
C GLY A 117 14.27 -2.23 -5.95
N HIS A 118 14.37 -3.03 -4.88
CA HIS A 118 14.08 -2.84 -3.45
C HIS A 118 14.78 -3.99 -2.69
N ARG A 119 15.97 -3.80 -2.07
CA ARG A 119 16.60 -4.88 -1.27
C ARG A 119 15.70 -5.37 -0.12
N TYR A 120 14.86 -4.50 0.41
CA TYR A 120 13.91 -4.82 1.47
C TYR A 120 12.68 -5.56 0.94
N ASP A 121 12.15 -5.21 -0.23
CA ASP A 121 11.03 -5.96 -0.82
C ASP A 121 11.49 -7.32 -1.30
N ASP A 122 12.69 -7.45 -1.87
CA ASP A 122 13.26 -8.74 -2.25
C ASP A 122 13.43 -9.65 -1.02
N LEU A 123 13.92 -9.08 0.09
CA LEU A 123 14.00 -9.79 1.37
C LEU A 123 12.60 -10.16 1.89
N ALA A 124 11.63 -9.25 1.81
CA ALA A 124 10.26 -9.49 2.27
C ALA A 124 9.56 -10.57 1.43
N VAL A 125 9.71 -10.55 0.10
CA VAL A 125 9.22 -11.59 -0.81
C VAL A 125 9.89 -12.92 -0.49
N ALA A 126 11.22 -12.94 -0.31
CA ALA A 126 11.94 -14.16 0.07
C ALA A 126 11.46 -14.71 1.43
N ALA A 127 11.25 -13.85 2.42
CA ALA A 127 10.73 -14.24 3.73
C ALA A 127 9.30 -14.79 3.64
N MET A 128 8.43 -14.17 2.84
CA MET A 128 7.06 -14.65 2.62
C MET A 128 7.03 -15.98 1.87
N ARG A 129 7.94 -16.20 0.91
CA ARG A 129 8.12 -17.50 0.25
C ARG A 129 8.55 -18.57 1.24
N GLN A 130 9.52 -18.26 2.10
CA GLN A 130 9.98 -19.17 3.13
C GLN A 130 8.88 -19.48 4.17
N LEU A 131 8.09 -18.49 4.56
CA LEU A 131 6.93 -18.67 5.43
C LEU A 131 5.93 -19.65 4.82
N ARG A 132 5.62 -19.49 3.53
CA ARG A 132 4.75 -20.40 2.78
C ARG A 132 5.34 -21.82 2.68
N GLU A 133 6.64 -21.95 2.48
CA GLU A 133 7.30 -23.26 2.41
C GLU A 133 7.24 -24.01 3.75
N ILE A 134 7.48 -23.31 4.86
CA ILE A 134 7.52 -23.92 6.19
C ILE A 134 6.12 -24.15 6.76
N GLY A 135 5.23 -23.16 6.61
CA GLY A 135 3.92 -23.12 7.28
C GLY A 135 2.72 -23.32 6.35
N GLY A 136 2.93 -23.49 5.05
CA GLY A 136 1.87 -23.60 4.06
C GLY A 136 1.14 -22.27 3.80
N GLU A 137 0.06 -22.36 3.02
CA GLU A 137 -0.76 -21.19 2.65
C GLU A 137 -1.47 -20.57 3.87
N ASP A 138 -1.88 -21.38 4.85
CA ASP A 138 -2.55 -20.89 6.05
C ASP A 138 -1.65 -19.96 6.88
N ALA A 139 -0.33 -20.20 6.90
CA ALA A 139 0.62 -19.32 7.57
C ALA A 139 0.70 -17.94 6.89
N VAL A 140 0.63 -17.89 5.55
CA VAL A 140 0.59 -16.63 4.80
C VAL A 140 -0.70 -15.87 5.11
N VAL A 141 -1.84 -16.56 5.11
CA VAL A 141 -3.14 -15.97 5.43
C VAL A 141 -3.16 -15.43 6.86
N ALA A 142 -2.66 -16.21 7.82
CA ALA A 142 -2.58 -15.81 9.23
C ALA A 142 -1.66 -14.59 9.42
N PHE A 143 -0.50 -14.57 8.76
CA PHE A 143 0.40 -13.41 8.78
C PHE A 143 -0.25 -12.16 8.18
N ALA A 144 -0.87 -12.29 7.00
CA ALA A 144 -1.56 -11.19 6.33
C ALA A 144 -2.66 -10.60 7.22
N ARG A 145 -3.43 -11.47 7.88
CA ARG A 145 -4.48 -11.09 8.83
C ARG A 145 -3.92 -10.36 10.05
N GLN A 146 -2.94 -10.96 10.73
CA GLN A 146 -2.30 -10.35 11.90
C GLN A 146 -1.72 -8.96 11.59
N ARG A 147 -1.11 -8.81 10.41
CA ARG A 147 -0.53 -7.54 9.98
C ARG A 147 -1.59 -6.45 9.88
N ILE A 148 -2.71 -6.69 9.20
CA ILE A 148 -3.74 -5.65 9.08
C ILE A 148 -4.48 -5.40 10.39
N ASP A 149 -4.73 -6.44 11.20
CA ASP A 149 -5.35 -6.29 12.51
C ASP A 149 -4.53 -5.38 13.43
N THR A 150 -3.20 -5.48 13.34
CA THR A 150 -2.29 -4.59 14.07
C THR A 150 -2.44 -3.13 13.62
N ILE A 151 -2.65 -2.88 12.33
CA ILE A 151 -2.84 -1.52 11.80
C ILE A 151 -4.20 -0.95 12.22
N LEU A 152 -5.25 -1.78 12.24
CA LEU A 152 -6.62 -1.34 12.51
C LEU A 152 -7.06 -1.51 13.98
N SER A 153 -6.17 -1.93 14.88
CA SER A 153 -6.53 -2.31 16.26
C SER A 153 -7.18 -1.17 17.04
N GLU A 154 -6.67 0.06 16.89
CA GLU A 154 -7.21 1.23 17.58
C GLU A 154 -8.58 1.65 17.00
N VAL A 155 -8.74 1.53 15.69
CA VAL A 155 -10.01 1.84 15.02
C VAL A 155 -11.10 0.86 15.45
N ALA A 156 -10.77 -0.43 15.51
CA ALA A 156 -11.69 -1.48 15.93
C ALA A 156 -12.20 -1.29 17.36
N ALA A 157 -11.36 -0.75 18.27
CA ALA A 157 -11.76 -0.47 19.65
C ALA A 157 -12.76 0.69 19.77
N VAL A 158 -12.73 1.65 18.84
CA VAL A 158 -13.58 2.86 18.85
C VAL A 158 -14.90 2.63 18.09
N ALA A 159 -14.93 1.73 17.11
CA ALA A 159 -16.11 1.47 16.27
C ALA A 159 -17.32 0.86 17.03
N ALA A 160 -17.17 0.55 18.32
CA ALA A 160 -18.24 0.10 19.21
C ALA A 160 -18.81 1.28 20.02
N GLY A 161 -19.68 2.10 19.42
CA GLY A 161 -20.31 3.18 20.18
C GLY A 161 -21.37 4.03 19.47
N ASP A 162 -22.57 3.99 20.06
CA ASP A 162 -23.69 4.95 20.07
C ASP A 162 -24.70 5.05 18.91
N ASP A 163 -25.93 5.40 19.32
CA ASP A 163 -27.17 5.58 18.53
C ASP A 163 -27.13 6.83 17.61
N THR A 164 -26.08 6.97 16.80
CA THR A 164 -25.89 8.05 15.82
C THR A 164 -26.37 7.68 14.42
N ASP A 165 -26.31 8.62 13.48
CA ASP A 165 -26.71 8.37 12.09
C ASP A 165 -25.74 7.36 11.47
N ALA A 166 -26.23 6.15 11.16
CA ALA A 166 -25.40 5.04 10.72
C ALA A 166 -24.49 5.36 9.52
N ASP A 167 -24.91 6.27 8.64
CA ASP A 167 -24.09 6.70 7.50
C ASP A 167 -22.95 7.65 7.95
N GLU A 168 -23.20 8.59 8.87
CA GLU A 168 -22.17 9.49 9.40
C GLU A 168 -21.12 8.70 10.21
N ASP A 169 -21.56 7.68 10.94
CA ASP A 169 -20.67 6.79 11.71
C ASP A 169 -19.79 5.93 10.80
N LEU A 170 -20.34 5.44 9.69
CA LEU A 170 -19.58 4.71 8.67
C LEU A 170 -18.50 5.59 8.05
N GLU A 171 -18.82 6.85 7.76
CA GLU A 171 -17.85 7.79 7.19
C GLU A 171 -16.78 8.20 8.18
N ALA A 172 -17.15 8.47 9.44
CA ALA A 172 -16.20 8.71 10.50
C ALA A 172 -15.27 7.50 10.72
N THR A 173 -15.81 6.28 10.62
CA THR A 173 -15.02 5.05 10.70
C THR A 173 -14.09 4.90 9.49
N ALA A 174 -14.57 5.17 8.29
CA ALA A 174 -13.75 5.15 7.07
C ALA A 174 -12.59 6.16 7.14
N GLU A 175 -12.82 7.34 7.71
CA GLU A 175 -11.79 8.34 7.96
C GLU A 175 -10.75 7.85 8.98
N ARG A 176 -11.18 7.24 10.09
CA ARG A 176 -10.26 6.61 11.06
C ARG A 176 -9.40 5.50 10.42
N ILE A 177 -9.99 4.69 9.54
CA ILE A 177 -9.24 3.70 8.76
C ILE A 177 -8.20 4.38 7.87
N ALA A 178 -8.55 5.45 7.16
CA ALA A 178 -7.61 6.18 6.30
C ALA A 178 -6.45 6.80 7.10
N VAL A 179 -6.71 7.32 8.30
CA VAL A 179 -5.65 7.81 9.21
C VAL A 179 -4.71 6.68 9.62
N ALA A 180 -5.23 5.56 10.12
CA ALA A 180 -4.41 4.41 10.53
C ALA A 180 -3.57 3.83 9.38
N LEU A 181 -4.15 3.74 8.18
CA LEU A 181 -3.43 3.32 6.97
C LEU A 181 -2.34 4.33 6.59
N THR A 182 -2.58 5.63 6.75
CA THR A 182 -1.57 6.67 6.50
C THR A 182 -0.39 6.55 7.45
N GLU A 183 -0.64 6.32 8.73
CA GLU A 183 0.39 6.06 9.74
C GLU A 183 1.21 4.80 9.43
N ALA A 184 0.55 3.78 8.85
CA ALA A 184 1.21 2.57 8.33
C ALA A 184 1.89 2.78 6.96
N GLY A 185 1.92 4.00 6.43
CA GLY A 185 2.65 4.38 5.21
C GLY A 185 1.89 4.23 3.90
N PHE A 186 0.56 4.07 3.91
CA PHE A 186 -0.26 3.93 2.69
C PHE A 186 -0.68 5.26 2.05
N ALA A 187 -0.41 6.40 2.68
CA ALA A 187 -0.86 7.72 2.21
C ALA A 187 -2.33 7.69 1.77
N ALA A 188 -3.23 7.47 2.73
CA ALA A 188 -4.63 7.20 2.48
C ALA A 188 -5.53 8.41 2.72
N SER A 189 -6.68 8.46 2.05
CA SER A 189 -7.69 9.50 2.18
C SER A 189 -9.09 8.93 1.95
N THR A 190 -10.13 9.66 2.37
CA THR A 190 -11.52 9.32 2.01
C THR A 190 -12.09 10.27 0.95
N ALA A 191 -13.10 9.80 0.20
CA ALA A 191 -13.87 10.63 -0.72
C ALA A 191 -15.33 10.15 -0.79
N ARG A 192 -16.30 11.05 -0.64
CA ARG A 192 -17.71 10.77 -0.92
C ARG A 192 -17.95 10.59 -2.42
N VAL A 193 -18.82 9.66 -2.76
CA VAL A 193 -19.24 9.37 -4.13
C VAL A 193 -20.75 9.28 -4.20
N ASP A 194 -21.35 10.21 -4.93
CA ASP A 194 -22.81 10.29 -5.12
C ASP A 194 -23.28 9.62 -6.43
N GLY A 195 -22.35 9.30 -7.33
CA GLY A 195 -22.63 8.66 -8.62
C GLY A 195 -22.62 7.13 -8.55
N GLY A 196 -23.67 6.48 -9.04
CA GLY A 196 -23.82 5.02 -8.97
C GLY A 196 -24.43 4.57 -7.64
N VAL A 197 -23.78 3.65 -6.93
CA VAL A 197 -24.15 3.31 -5.54
C VAL A 197 -23.53 4.38 -4.63
N PRO A 198 -24.34 5.17 -3.90
CA PRO A 198 -23.82 6.18 -2.99
C PRO A 198 -22.94 5.55 -1.92
N GLY A 199 -21.83 6.20 -1.61
CA GLY A 199 -20.94 5.71 -0.57
C GLY A 199 -19.71 6.57 -0.34
N VAL A 200 -18.87 6.13 0.58
CA VAL A 200 -17.54 6.67 0.80
C VAL A 200 -16.49 5.72 0.23
N GLN A 201 -15.44 6.26 -0.35
CA GLN A 201 -14.30 5.51 -0.83
C GLN A 201 -13.09 5.76 0.07
N ILE A 202 -12.41 4.68 0.46
CA ILE A 202 -11.09 4.71 1.07
C ILE A 202 -10.08 4.53 -0.07
N LEU A 203 -9.21 5.53 -0.24
CA LEU A 203 -8.21 5.61 -1.29
C LEU A 203 -6.82 5.47 -0.67
N GLN A 204 -6.00 4.54 -1.15
CA GLN A 204 -4.58 4.43 -0.76
C GLN A 204 -3.73 4.85 -1.96
N HIS A 205 -3.08 6.00 -1.87
CA HIS A 205 -2.27 6.57 -2.95
C HIS A 205 -0.85 5.96 -3.00
N HIS A 206 -0.48 5.22 -1.96
CA HIS A 206 0.74 4.45 -1.87
C HIS A 206 0.45 3.08 -1.23
N CYS A 207 1.18 2.05 -1.63
CA CYS A 207 1.11 0.74 -0.97
C CYS A 207 2.54 0.28 -0.67
N PRO A 208 2.96 0.31 0.61
CA PRO A 208 4.33 -0.05 1.01
C PRO A 208 4.66 -1.53 0.79
N VAL A 209 3.65 -2.36 0.50
CA VAL A 209 3.79 -3.79 0.24
C VAL A 209 3.36 -4.16 -1.17
N ALA A 210 3.24 -3.20 -2.11
CA ALA A 210 2.72 -3.46 -3.45
C ALA A 210 3.47 -4.56 -4.20
N ASN A 211 4.81 -4.59 -4.10
CA ASN A 211 5.62 -5.60 -4.76
C ASN A 211 5.46 -6.99 -4.14
N VAL A 212 5.31 -7.06 -2.81
CA VAL A 212 5.02 -8.32 -2.11
C VAL A 212 3.62 -8.81 -2.45
N ALA A 213 2.63 -7.92 -2.46
CA ALA A 213 1.23 -8.23 -2.72
C ALA A 213 0.97 -8.73 -4.14
N LYS A 214 1.84 -8.44 -5.11
CA LYS A 214 1.79 -9.04 -6.47
C LYS A 214 1.90 -10.56 -6.45
N GLU A 215 2.71 -11.10 -5.54
CA GLU A 215 2.90 -12.55 -5.41
C GLU A 215 2.08 -13.15 -4.27
N PHE A 216 1.74 -12.33 -3.27
CA PHE A 216 0.99 -12.72 -2.07
C PHE A 216 -0.31 -11.89 -1.95
N PRO A 217 -1.31 -12.12 -2.84
CA PRO A 217 -2.57 -11.37 -2.83
C PRO A 217 -3.42 -11.59 -1.55
N GLU A 218 -3.04 -12.55 -0.70
CA GLU A 218 -3.55 -12.72 0.66
C GLU A 218 -3.48 -11.40 1.45
N LEU A 219 -2.43 -10.59 1.25
CA LEU A 219 -2.27 -9.28 1.89
C LEU A 219 -3.43 -8.33 1.55
N CYS A 220 -3.76 -8.20 0.27
CA CYS A 220 -4.86 -7.35 -0.18
C CYS A 220 -6.23 -7.92 0.23
N ARG A 221 -6.39 -9.25 0.22
CA ARG A 221 -7.63 -9.91 0.67
C ARG A 221 -7.88 -9.71 2.15
N ALA A 222 -6.87 -9.93 2.99
CA ALA A 222 -6.95 -9.71 4.43
C ALA A 222 -7.25 -8.25 4.75
N GLU A 223 -6.57 -7.32 4.07
CA GLU A 223 -6.81 -5.88 4.22
C GLU A 223 -8.28 -5.51 3.97
N ARG A 224 -8.84 -5.95 2.83
CA ARG A 224 -10.25 -5.73 2.49
C ARG A 224 -11.19 -6.34 3.53
N GLN A 225 -10.90 -7.55 3.99
CA GLN A 225 -11.74 -8.25 4.95
C GLN A 225 -11.75 -7.54 6.32
N ALA A 226 -10.59 -7.14 6.83
CA ALA A 226 -10.48 -6.42 8.08
C ALA A 226 -11.21 -5.07 8.02
N MET A 227 -11.11 -4.35 6.90
CA MET A 227 -11.90 -3.12 6.70
C MET A 227 -13.41 -3.39 6.78
N ALA A 228 -13.90 -4.46 6.13
CA ALA A 228 -15.33 -4.82 6.18
C ALA A 228 -15.81 -5.12 7.61
N GLU A 229 -14.98 -5.81 8.40
CA GLU A 229 -15.29 -6.16 9.78
C GLU A 229 -15.30 -4.91 10.68
N VAL A 230 -14.32 -4.02 10.54
CA VAL A 230 -14.25 -2.76 11.30
C VAL A 230 -15.40 -1.83 10.95
N LEU A 231 -15.79 -1.77 9.67
CA LEU A 231 -16.92 -0.96 9.21
C LEU A 231 -18.27 -1.60 9.52
N GLY A 232 -18.33 -2.88 9.87
CA GLY A 232 -19.59 -3.61 10.09
C GLY A 232 -20.47 -3.72 8.84
N THR A 233 -19.95 -3.45 7.65
CA THR A 233 -20.67 -3.53 6.38
C THR A 233 -19.80 -4.12 5.29
N HIS A 234 -20.44 -4.55 4.20
CA HIS A 234 -19.70 -5.03 3.04
C HIS A 234 -18.91 -3.89 2.39
N VAL A 235 -17.74 -4.22 1.85
CA VAL A 235 -16.92 -3.29 1.08
C VAL A 235 -16.49 -3.94 -0.23
N GLN A 236 -16.35 -3.12 -1.27
CA GLN A 236 -15.92 -3.56 -2.59
C GLN A 236 -14.56 -2.95 -2.93
N ARG A 237 -13.56 -3.80 -3.21
CA ARG A 237 -12.30 -3.35 -3.81
C ARG A 237 -12.53 -3.11 -5.30
N LEU A 238 -12.28 -1.89 -5.77
CA LEU A 238 -12.44 -1.48 -7.17
C LEU A 238 -11.12 -1.50 -7.94
N ALA A 239 -10.01 -1.21 -7.26
CA ALA A 239 -8.67 -1.22 -7.84
C ALA A 239 -7.62 -1.54 -6.77
N THR A 240 -6.50 -2.12 -7.17
CA THR A 240 -5.32 -2.29 -6.32
C THR A 240 -4.07 -1.81 -7.05
N ILE A 241 -3.11 -1.26 -6.32
CA ILE A 241 -1.80 -0.90 -6.86
C ILE A 241 -1.00 -2.15 -7.24
N ALA A 242 -1.17 -3.25 -6.50
CA ALA A 242 -0.53 -4.53 -6.80
C ALA A 242 -0.88 -5.05 -8.20
N ASP A 243 -2.14 -4.89 -8.63
CA ASP A 243 -2.63 -5.28 -9.96
C ASP A 243 -2.39 -4.20 -11.03
N GLY A 244 -1.59 -3.17 -10.73
CA GLY A 244 -1.22 -2.11 -11.68
C GLY A 244 -2.14 -0.90 -11.71
N GLY A 245 -3.09 -0.78 -10.77
CA GLY A 245 -3.86 0.44 -10.55
C GLY A 245 -2.99 1.58 -10.00
N TYR A 246 -3.43 2.83 -10.20
CA TYR A 246 -2.72 3.99 -9.67
C TYR A 246 -3.01 4.26 -8.19
N VAL A 247 -4.18 3.82 -7.71
CA VAL A 247 -4.67 4.02 -6.34
C VAL A 247 -5.43 2.75 -5.94
N CYS A 248 -5.21 2.24 -4.73
CA CYS A 248 -6.12 1.21 -4.21
C CYS A 248 -7.42 1.89 -3.80
N THR A 249 -8.56 1.43 -4.33
CA THR A 249 -9.87 2.03 -4.05
C THR A 249 -10.78 0.99 -3.43
N THR A 250 -11.21 1.23 -2.19
CA THR A 250 -12.23 0.43 -1.51
C THR A 250 -13.49 1.27 -1.34
N HIS A 251 -14.60 0.83 -1.92
CA HIS A 251 -15.90 1.47 -1.79
C HIS A 251 -16.69 0.87 -0.62
N VAL A 252 -17.21 1.76 0.22
CA VAL A 252 -18.07 1.49 1.36
C VAL A 252 -19.44 2.11 1.05
N PRO A 253 -20.49 1.30 0.84
CA PRO A 253 -21.80 1.82 0.49
C PRO A 253 -22.47 2.47 1.69
N LEU A 254 -23.17 3.57 1.43
CA LEU A 254 -23.99 4.29 2.41
C LEU A 254 -25.47 4.08 2.09
N THR A 255 -26.33 4.07 3.12
CA THR A 255 -27.76 3.84 2.95
C THR A 255 -28.47 5.13 2.57
N ASN A 256 -28.62 5.36 1.25
CA ASN A 256 -29.39 6.49 0.75
C ASN A 256 -30.80 6.53 1.38
N LYS A 257 -31.06 7.46 2.31
CA LYS A 257 -32.32 7.57 3.08
C LYS A 257 -33.57 7.79 2.22
N THR A 258 -33.43 8.05 0.92
CA THR A 258 -34.53 8.20 -0.04
C THR A 258 -35.30 6.91 -0.37
N ALA A 259 -34.84 5.73 0.07
CA ALA A 259 -35.54 4.46 -0.18
C ALA A 259 -36.48 3.99 0.96
N LYS A 260 -36.58 4.70 2.09
CA LYS A 260 -37.54 4.39 3.17
C LYS A 260 -38.86 5.17 3.02
N SER A 261 -39.54 5.01 1.88
CA SER A 261 -40.97 5.29 1.75
C SER A 261 -41.57 4.39 0.66
N GLY A 262 -41.69 3.11 1.00
CA GLY A 262 -42.34 2.10 0.19
C GLY A 262 -43.03 1.10 1.10
N ARG A 263 -43.93 1.61 1.95
CA ARG A 263 -44.78 0.82 2.83
C ARG A 263 -45.41 -0.31 2.01
N ALA A 264 -45.09 -1.55 2.35
CA ALA A 264 -45.76 -2.73 1.82
C ALA A 264 -47.27 -2.60 2.07
N GLY A 265 -48.00 -2.26 1.02
CA GLY A 265 -49.44 -2.30 0.99
C GLY A 265 -49.86 -3.77 0.95
N THR A 266 -50.15 -4.35 2.11
CA THR A 266 -50.86 -5.61 2.22
C THR A 266 -52.22 -5.44 1.53
N THR A 267 -52.34 -5.94 0.30
CA THR A 267 -53.63 -6.07 -0.38
C THR A 267 -54.32 -7.33 0.13
N THR A 268 -55.17 -7.15 1.14
CA THR A 268 -56.15 -8.16 1.55
C THR A 268 -57.12 -8.40 0.40
N LYS A 269 -56.99 -9.55 -0.28
CA LYS A 269 -57.94 -9.98 -1.31
C LYS A 269 -59.18 -10.55 -0.63
N ALA A 270 -60.20 -9.70 -0.44
CA ALA A 270 -61.53 -10.13 0.00
C ALA A 270 -62.20 -10.93 -1.12
N GLY A 271 -62.35 -12.25 -0.92
CA GLY A 271 -63.15 -13.11 -1.78
C GLY A 271 -64.63 -12.79 -1.61
N ARG A 272 -65.26 -12.30 -2.68
CA ARG A 272 -66.71 -12.10 -2.73
C ARG A 272 -67.33 -13.30 -3.45
N ALA A 273 -68.11 -14.07 -2.70
CA ALA A 273 -68.92 -15.17 -3.20
C ALA A 273 -69.97 -14.66 -4.22
N GLY A 274 -69.98 -15.24 -5.41
CA GLY A 274 -71.03 -15.07 -6.41
C GLY A 274 -71.84 -16.35 -6.49
N THR A 275 -73.08 -16.28 -6.03
CA THR A 275 -74.15 -17.28 -6.15
C THR A 275 -74.47 -17.54 -7.62
N ALA A 276 -74.45 -18.81 -8.03
CA ALA A 276 -74.94 -19.27 -9.32
C ALA A 276 -76.44 -19.60 -9.20
N GLU A 277 -77.26 -18.83 -9.91
CA GLU A 277 -78.69 -19.07 -10.09
C GLU A 277 -78.88 -19.92 -11.36
N LYS A 278 -79.51 -21.10 -11.21
CA LYS A 278 -79.93 -21.99 -12.29
C LYS A 278 -81.32 -21.57 -12.77
N GLN A 279 -81.48 -21.29 -14.06
CA GLN A 279 -82.77 -21.43 -14.76
C GLN A 279 -82.57 -21.98 -16.18
N HIS A 280 -83.41 -22.98 -16.49
CA HIS A 280 -83.68 -23.72 -17.72
C HIS A 280 -82.68 -24.78 -18.21
#